data_AF-A0A498JJM0-F1
#
_entry.id   AF-A0A498JJM0-F1
#
_cell.length_a   1.000
_cell.length_b   1.000
_cell.length_c   1.000
_cell.angle_alpha   90.00
_cell.angle_beta   90.00
_cell.angle_gamma   90.00
#
_symmetry.space_group_name_H-M   'P 1'
#
loop_
_entity.id
_entity.type
_entity.pdbx_description
1 polymer ?
#
loop_
_entity_poly.entity_id
_entity_poly.type
_entity_poly.pdbx_seq_one_letter_code
_entity_poly.pdbx_strand_id
1 'polypeptide(L)'
;MVGKKANPDIEKQPVTCGKVMSAPNWITKIKKIFDDVLQGVIFDVHQGPYLQMWNSIFVISCVFAVSLDPLFFYVVNVNQDEKCLHTDKKLEIVALVMRSLTDVIFVVHLICEISYSVQKTMEKNEEVKQTWGNSSKKWEARELIQYARKIAQNMSWLSVIIDVLALVPLPQLIILMFYPKEGSGFVENTMFVNVFLLGQYVPRIFRIHLSAKAFKMMNGIWPKGLFNLFLYILAGHVLGAFWYFFSIQREASCWHDACVKLSYELCNGTFCVGCKDTLYCDSGHSTRNIRYLNKSCPLDTPDDALSPFDFGIFLDSLKNENPDQKFGNKFLYSFWWGLRNLSNFGTNLETSTYSWENLFAIFISVTGLLLFLYLIGNVQAFMQMEATKKEEMRRQGIKTTKTEEMRRQGIKTEEAIKTLKEIPMLKDMDEKVLKMMCDYLKPATYSENSFIFRTGDPLDCMLLIIEGTMWTYASSDSHAGQGISSMGIKPLRKGDFYGEELLDWASDFTKVPVSSKHVKCHTKVKAFVLMAEDLGTVVSPRPHGDLLNRNNAEEVKATLSAALRSHTKAAQRLPPPSLAEIGDDNSEN
;
A
#
# COMPACT_ATOMS: atom_id res chain seq x y z
N MET A 1 -21.39 18.38 -101.94
CA MET A 1 -20.02 17.86 -101.80
C MET A 1 -19.50 18.23 -100.41
N VAL A 2 -19.38 17.18 -99.58
CA VAL A 2 -18.47 16.97 -98.42
C VAL A 2 -18.21 18.19 -97.53
N GLY A 3 -18.66 18.34 -96.28
CA GLY A 3 -19.33 17.50 -95.30
C GLY A 3 -19.01 18.10 -93.92
N LYS A 4 -19.84 19.06 -93.46
CA LYS A 4 -19.70 19.73 -92.15
C LYS A 4 -20.15 18.80 -91.02
N LYS A 5 -19.36 18.71 -89.93
CA LYS A 5 -19.84 18.37 -88.59
C LYS A 5 -19.11 19.23 -87.56
N ALA A 6 -19.89 19.92 -86.73
CA ALA A 6 -19.47 20.70 -85.58
C ALA A 6 -19.36 19.82 -84.32
N ASN A 7 -18.47 20.13 -83.38
CA ASN A 7 -18.73 20.34 -81.92
C ASN A 7 -17.38 20.55 -81.15
N PRO A 8 -17.36 21.00 -79.88
CA PRO A 8 -16.62 22.20 -79.45
C PRO A 8 -15.66 21.89 -78.28
N ASP A 9 -15.34 22.92 -77.51
CA ASP A 9 -14.83 22.89 -76.12
C ASP A 9 -13.31 23.02 -75.92
N ILE A 10 -12.89 24.29 -75.99
CA ILE A 10 -12.00 25.03 -75.07
C ILE A 10 -11.14 24.14 -74.15
N GLU A 11 -9.91 23.88 -74.60
CA GLU A 11 -8.80 23.44 -73.74
C GLU A 11 -7.95 24.68 -73.37
N LYS A 12 -8.14 25.19 -72.15
CA LYS A 12 -7.20 26.15 -71.52
C LYS A 12 -6.11 25.36 -70.82
N GLN A 13 -4.86 25.58 -71.24
CA GLN A 13 -3.65 25.13 -70.55
C GLN A 13 -3.65 25.55 -69.07
N PRO A 14 -3.32 24.66 -68.11
CA PRO A 14 -2.98 25.06 -66.76
C PRO A 14 -1.49 25.42 -66.64
N VAL A 15 -1.28 26.59 -66.04
CA VAL A 15 -0.04 27.21 -65.61
C VAL A 15 0.76 26.30 -64.68
N THR A 16 2.03 26.10 -64.97
CA THR A 16 3.00 25.45 -64.09
C THR A 16 3.24 26.29 -62.83
N CYS A 17 2.91 25.75 -61.65
CA CYS A 17 3.30 26.34 -60.37
C CYS A 17 4.37 25.47 -59.68
N GLY A 18 5.55 26.06 -59.53
CA GLY A 18 6.39 25.96 -58.33
C GLY A 18 7.01 24.60 -57.98
N LYS A 19 8.33 24.49 -58.21
CA LYS A 19 9.22 23.58 -57.48
C LYS A 19 8.96 23.70 -55.97
N VAL A 20 8.58 22.60 -55.34
CA VAL A 20 8.52 22.48 -53.87
C VAL A 20 9.91 22.79 -53.32
N MET A 21 10.03 23.87 -52.56
CA MET A 21 11.24 24.19 -51.81
C MET A 21 11.59 23.03 -50.89
N SER A 22 12.82 22.52 -51.02
CA SER A 22 13.41 21.60 -50.04
C SER A 22 13.37 22.25 -48.66
N ALA A 23 12.92 21.50 -47.64
CA ALA A 23 12.89 21.96 -46.26
C ALA A 23 14.26 22.54 -45.85
N PRO A 24 14.32 23.72 -45.22
CA PRO A 24 15.56 24.33 -44.76
C PRO A 24 16.42 23.35 -43.93
N ASN A 25 17.73 23.41 -44.14
CA ASN A 25 18.72 22.50 -43.53
C ASN A 25 18.68 22.44 -41.98
N TRP A 26 18.08 23.44 -41.32
CA TRP A 26 17.88 23.45 -39.87
C TRP A 26 16.67 22.61 -39.42
N ILE A 27 15.63 22.49 -40.24
CA ILE A 27 14.45 21.65 -39.96
C ILE A 27 14.81 20.17 -40.03
N THR A 28 15.62 19.77 -41.02
CA THR A 28 16.17 18.41 -41.10
C THR A 28 17.13 18.10 -39.96
N LYS A 29 17.88 19.11 -39.47
CA LYS A 29 18.77 18.97 -38.31
C LYS A 29 18.01 18.84 -37.00
N ILE A 30 16.95 19.63 -36.80
CA ILE A 30 16.03 19.49 -35.66
C ILE A 30 15.29 18.16 -35.74
N LYS A 31 14.80 17.76 -36.92
CA LYS A 31 14.17 16.46 -37.11
C LYS A 31 15.12 15.32 -36.76
N LYS A 32 16.38 15.39 -37.18
CA LYS A 32 17.40 14.38 -36.84
C LYS A 32 17.73 14.36 -35.34
N ILE A 33 17.89 15.53 -34.71
CA ILE A 33 18.09 15.62 -33.25
C ILE A 33 16.86 15.08 -32.51
N PHE A 34 15.66 15.43 -32.97
CA PHE A 34 14.41 14.91 -32.44
C PHE A 34 14.38 13.40 -32.62
N ASP A 35 14.61 12.85 -33.81
CA ASP A 35 14.61 11.42 -34.09
C ASP A 35 15.69 10.65 -33.28
N ASP A 36 16.89 11.21 -33.11
CA ASP A 36 17.99 10.63 -32.31
C ASP A 36 17.69 10.67 -30.80
N VAL A 37 17.17 11.79 -30.29
CA VAL A 37 16.72 11.93 -28.88
C VAL A 37 15.49 11.07 -28.64
N LEU A 38 14.57 11.00 -29.59
CA LEU A 38 13.34 10.23 -29.52
C LEU A 38 13.65 8.73 -29.56
N GLN A 39 14.57 8.25 -30.41
CA GLN A 39 15.00 6.84 -30.39
C GLN A 39 15.76 6.48 -29.11
N GLY A 40 16.68 7.33 -28.64
CA GLY A 40 17.43 7.08 -27.40
C GLY A 40 16.56 7.12 -26.14
N VAL A 41 15.67 8.11 -26.02
CA VAL A 41 14.79 8.27 -24.86
C VAL A 41 13.64 7.26 -24.86
N ILE A 42 13.03 6.94 -26.00
CA ILE A 42 11.89 6.00 -26.04
C ILE A 42 12.32 4.56 -25.78
N PHE A 43 13.46 4.13 -26.35
CA PHE A 43 13.92 2.75 -26.23
C PHE A 43 14.38 2.43 -24.79
N ASP A 44 14.98 3.41 -24.10
CA ASP A 44 15.34 3.26 -22.68
C ASP A 44 14.13 3.44 -21.75
N VAL A 45 13.24 4.42 -21.99
CA VAL A 45 12.11 4.70 -21.08
C VAL A 45 11.07 3.58 -21.04
N HIS A 46 10.88 2.79 -22.10
CA HIS A 46 9.91 1.69 -22.12
C HIS A 46 10.50 0.30 -21.86
N GLN A 47 11.79 0.18 -21.51
CA GLN A 47 12.38 -1.06 -21.00
C GLN A 47 12.33 -1.13 -19.46
N GLY A 48 11.67 -2.19 -18.97
CA GLY A 48 11.73 -2.70 -17.59
C GLY A 48 11.84 -1.65 -16.45
N PRO A 49 13.04 -1.45 -15.86
CA PRO A 49 13.23 -0.64 -14.65
C PRO A 49 13.10 0.88 -14.89
N TYR A 50 13.40 1.37 -16.09
CA TYR A 50 13.38 2.81 -16.41
C TYR A 50 11.96 3.35 -16.57
N LEU A 51 11.03 2.53 -17.07
CA LEU A 51 9.61 2.89 -17.18
C LEU A 51 8.99 3.19 -15.81
N GLN A 52 9.36 2.38 -14.81
CA GLN A 52 8.88 2.56 -13.45
C GLN A 52 9.43 3.85 -12.83
N MET A 53 10.71 4.14 -13.06
CA MET A 53 11.34 5.37 -12.62
C MET A 53 10.75 6.61 -13.31
N TRP A 54 10.54 6.58 -14.63
CA TRP A 54 9.92 7.67 -15.38
C TRP A 54 8.50 7.97 -14.90
N ASN A 55 7.68 6.94 -14.70
CA ASN A 55 6.31 7.10 -14.19
C ASN A 55 6.29 7.70 -12.77
N SER A 56 7.26 7.35 -11.91
CA SER A 56 7.42 8.01 -10.60
C SER A 56 7.76 9.50 -10.73
N ILE A 57 8.77 9.81 -11.53
CA ILE A 57 9.21 11.20 -11.77
C ILE A 57 8.05 12.03 -12.32
N PHE A 58 7.30 11.45 -13.25
CA PHE A 58 6.13 12.09 -13.85
C PHE A 58 5.02 12.35 -12.82
N VAL A 59 4.65 11.36 -11.99
CA VAL A 59 3.62 11.57 -10.94
C VAL A 59 4.06 12.65 -9.94
N ILE A 60 5.33 12.63 -9.52
CA ILE A 60 5.90 13.66 -8.62
C ILE A 60 5.86 15.03 -9.30
N SER A 61 6.21 15.12 -10.58
CA SER A 61 6.10 16.35 -11.37
C SER A 61 4.65 16.85 -11.45
N CYS A 62 3.66 15.95 -11.57
CA CYS A 62 2.24 16.34 -11.57
C CYS A 62 1.82 16.93 -10.22
N VAL A 63 2.21 16.29 -9.12
CA VAL A 63 1.96 16.76 -7.75
C VAL A 63 2.57 18.16 -7.54
N PHE A 64 3.80 18.34 -8.00
CA PHE A 64 4.49 19.62 -7.90
C PHE A 64 3.84 20.69 -8.79
N ALA A 65 3.46 20.36 -10.03
CA ALA A 65 2.77 21.28 -10.94
C ALA A 65 1.48 21.83 -10.32
N VAL A 66 0.62 20.95 -9.80
CA VAL A 66 -0.64 21.37 -9.17
C VAL A 66 -0.38 22.14 -7.88
N SER A 67 0.70 21.90 -7.15
CA SER A 67 1.03 22.69 -5.96
C SER A 67 1.53 24.10 -6.30
N LEU A 68 2.04 24.33 -7.51
CA LEU A 68 2.56 25.62 -7.96
C LEU A 68 1.53 26.49 -8.67
N ASP A 69 0.51 25.89 -9.28
CA ASP A 69 -0.52 26.62 -10.03
C ASP A 69 -1.19 27.75 -9.22
N PRO A 70 -1.43 27.63 -7.89
CA PRO A 70 -2.01 28.74 -7.11
C PRO A 70 -1.08 29.95 -6.95
N LEU A 71 0.22 29.83 -7.23
CA LEU A 71 1.14 30.97 -7.16
C LEU A 71 0.72 32.12 -8.08
N PHE A 72 0.06 31.80 -9.20
CA PHE A 72 -0.46 32.79 -10.13
C PHE A 72 -1.50 33.74 -9.50
N PHE A 73 -2.23 33.28 -8.48
CA PHE A 73 -3.18 34.11 -7.74
C PHE A 73 -2.51 35.17 -6.87
N TYR A 74 -1.23 35.00 -6.54
CA TYR A 74 -0.46 35.93 -5.71
C TYR A 74 0.36 36.94 -6.51
N VAL A 75 0.29 36.89 -7.85
CA VAL A 75 1.08 37.76 -8.75
C VAL A 75 0.66 39.22 -8.65
N VAL A 76 -0.61 39.50 -8.36
CA VAL A 76 -1.11 40.85 -8.20
C VAL A 76 -1.31 41.17 -6.73
N ASN A 77 -0.78 42.33 -6.35
CA ASN A 77 -0.83 42.87 -5.01
C ASN A 77 -1.54 44.22 -5.05
N VAL A 78 -2.13 44.61 -3.93
CA VAL A 78 -2.65 45.95 -3.71
C VAL A 78 -1.55 46.83 -3.10
N ASN A 79 -1.31 48.00 -3.71
CA ASN A 79 -0.60 49.09 -3.06
C ASN A 79 -1.63 49.98 -2.34
N GLN A 80 -1.64 49.93 -1.01
CA GLN A 80 -2.58 50.68 -0.19
C GLN A 80 -2.31 52.19 -0.18
N ASP A 81 -1.06 52.62 -0.37
CA ASP A 81 -0.69 54.04 -0.34
C ASP A 81 -1.15 54.76 -1.61
N GLU A 82 -0.93 54.13 -2.77
CA GLU A 82 -1.28 54.69 -4.08
C GLU A 82 -2.67 54.27 -4.56
N LYS A 83 -3.35 53.37 -3.82
CA LYS A 83 -4.65 52.78 -4.16
C LYS A 83 -4.70 52.25 -5.59
N CYS A 84 -3.74 51.38 -5.89
CA CYS A 84 -3.59 50.77 -7.20
C CYS A 84 -3.10 49.33 -7.09
N LEU A 85 -3.30 48.57 -8.17
CA LEU A 85 -2.82 47.22 -8.34
C LEU A 85 -1.40 47.25 -8.90
N HIS A 86 -0.52 46.50 -8.26
CA HIS A 86 0.86 46.29 -8.70
C HIS A 86 1.10 44.81 -9.00
N THR A 87 1.87 44.53 -10.06
CA THR A 87 2.23 43.17 -10.46
C THR A 87 3.63 42.83 -9.98
N ASP A 88 3.76 41.80 -9.13
CA ASP A 88 5.05 41.27 -8.70
C ASP A 88 5.72 40.51 -9.85
N LYS A 89 6.56 41.22 -10.61
CA LYS A 89 7.28 40.66 -11.75
C LYS A 89 8.23 39.53 -11.38
N LYS A 90 8.77 39.53 -10.16
CA LYS A 90 9.66 38.44 -9.72
C LYS A 90 8.86 37.17 -9.53
N LEU A 91 7.72 37.24 -8.84
CA LEU A 91 6.85 36.10 -8.64
C LEU A 91 6.24 35.61 -9.97
N GLU A 92 5.82 36.52 -10.85
CA GLU A 92 5.32 36.20 -12.18
C GLU A 92 6.35 35.37 -12.97
N ILE A 93 7.60 35.84 -13.06
CA ILE A 93 8.67 35.13 -13.77
C ILE A 93 8.94 33.77 -13.13
N VAL A 94 9.02 33.69 -11.80
CA VAL A 94 9.26 32.43 -11.08
C VAL A 94 8.12 31.43 -11.37
N ALA A 95 6.87 31.84 -11.24
CA ALA A 95 5.71 30.98 -11.49
C ALA A 95 5.70 30.48 -12.93
N LEU A 96 5.96 31.37 -13.91
CA LEU A 96 6.05 31.00 -15.33
C LEU A 96 7.17 29.99 -15.61
N VAL A 97 8.38 30.23 -15.08
CA VAL A 97 9.54 29.32 -15.29
C VAL A 97 9.26 27.94 -14.70
N MET A 98 8.79 27.87 -13.45
CA MET A 98 8.50 26.60 -12.79
C MET A 98 7.36 25.85 -13.49
N ARG A 99 6.37 26.59 -13.98
CA ARG A 99 5.26 26.04 -14.75
C ARG A 99 5.71 25.48 -16.10
N SER A 100 6.52 26.23 -16.85
CA SER A 100 7.10 25.77 -18.13
C SER A 100 7.95 24.50 -17.95
N LEU A 101 8.71 24.40 -16.85
CA LEU A 101 9.49 23.19 -16.55
C LEU A 101 8.59 21.95 -16.41
N THR A 102 7.47 22.06 -15.70
CA THR A 102 6.51 20.96 -15.55
C THR A 102 5.76 20.64 -16.85
N ASP A 103 5.47 21.64 -17.68
CA ASP A 103 4.88 21.45 -19.01
C ASP A 103 5.79 20.65 -19.93
N VAL A 104 7.09 20.91 -19.93
CA VAL A 104 8.05 20.13 -20.75
C VAL A 104 8.00 18.66 -20.37
N ILE A 105 7.98 18.34 -19.08
CA ILE A 105 7.87 16.95 -18.60
C ILE A 105 6.56 16.31 -19.08
N PHE A 106 5.46 17.06 -19.06
CA PHE A 106 4.15 16.61 -19.54
C PHE A 106 4.12 16.34 -21.04
N VAL A 107 4.72 17.22 -21.85
CA VAL A 107 4.87 17.04 -23.29
C VAL A 107 5.68 15.80 -23.59
N VAL A 108 6.83 15.63 -22.92
CA VAL A 108 7.68 14.45 -23.11
C VAL A 108 6.92 13.17 -22.75
N HIS A 109 6.18 13.16 -21.64
CA HIS A 109 5.36 12.01 -21.25
C HIS A 109 4.30 11.67 -22.31
N LEU A 110 3.57 12.68 -22.80
CA LEU A 110 2.56 12.51 -23.84
C LEU A 110 3.16 11.99 -25.15
N ILE A 111 4.31 12.52 -25.58
CA ILE A 111 5.03 12.05 -26.77
C ILE A 111 5.46 10.58 -26.57
N CYS A 112 5.99 10.22 -25.40
CA CYS A 112 6.39 8.85 -25.10
C CYS A 112 5.20 7.87 -25.08
N GLU A 113 4.03 8.27 -24.55
CA GLU A 113 2.82 7.43 -24.53
C GLU A 113 2.27 7.21 -25.95
N ILE A 114 2.22 8.27 -26.76
CA ILE A 114 1.80 8.20 -28.16
C ILE A 114 2.76 7.30 -28.94
N SER A 115 4.06 7.52 -28.81
CA SER A 115 5.08 6.80 -29.57
C SER A 115 5.12 5.31 -29.21
N TYR A 116 4.94 4.97 -27.93
CA TYR A 116 4.78 3.58 -27.51
C TYR A 116 3.54 2.91 -28.09
N SER A 117 2.41 3.62 -28.10
CA SER A 117 1.16 3.13 -28.69
C SER A 117 1.31 2.88 -30.20
N VAL A 118 2.08 3.72 -30.90
CA VAL A 118 2.45 3.53 -32.31
C VAL A 118 3.34 2.30 -32.47
N GLN A 119 4.43 2.19 -31.71
CA GLN A 119 5.38 1.07 -31.78
C GLN A 119 4.70 -0.29 -31.52
N LYS A 120 3.92 -0.38 -30.45
CA LYS A 120 3.16 -1.60 -30.10
C LYS A 120 2.20 -2.02 -31.21
N THR A 121 1.63 -1.05 -31.92
CA THR A 121 0.75 -1.30 -33.08
C THR A 121 1.57 -1.76 -34.29
N MET A 122 2.78 -1.26 -34.50
CA MET A 122 3.71 -1.72 -35.54
C MET A 122 4.20 -3.16 -35.30
N GLU A 123 4.50 -3.52 -34.05
CA GLU A 123 4.93 -4.89 -33.70
C GLU A 123 3.82 -5.92 -33.87
N LYS A 124 2.56 -5.56 -33.60
CA LYS A 124 1.40 -6.45 -33.78
C LYS A 124 0.97 -6.65 -35.24
N ASN A 125 1.37 -5.79 -36.17
CA ASN A 125 0.99 -5.89 -37.58
C ASN A 125 2.23 -6.21 -38.44
N GLU A 126 2.51 -7.50 -38.66
CA GLU A 126 3.62 -7.99 -39.48
C GLU A 126 3.65 -7.39 -40.90
N GLU A 127 2.48 -7.18 -41.51
CA GLU A 127 2.33 -6.54 -42.84
C GLU A 127 2.85 -5.09 -42.88
N VAL A 128 2.73 -4.35 -41.78
CA VAL A 128 3.18 -2.95 -41.67
C VAL A 128 4.69 -2.87 -41.42
N LYS A 129 5.23 -3.80 -40.64
CA LYS A 129 6.67 -3.91 -40.37
C LYS A 129 7.49 -4.12 -41.66
N GLN A 130 6.95 -4.89 -42.61
CA GLN A 130 7.59 -5.11 -43.92
C GLN A 130 7.46 -3.91 -44.87
N THR A 131 6.37 -3.14 -44.80
CA THR A 131 6.15 -1.98 -45.68
C THR A 131 6.96 -0.75 -45.25
N TRP A 132 7.19 -0.54 -43.96
CA TRP A 132 8.04 0.57 -43.47
C TRP A 132 9.54 0.37 -43.76
N GLY A 133 10.02 -0.89 -43.77
CA GLY A 133 11.41 -1.23 -44.11
C GLY A 133 11.76 -1.01 -45.58
N ASN A 134 10.77 -0.98 -46.47
CA ASN A 134 10.95 -0.71 -47.90
C ASN A 134 10.78 0.79 -48.19
N SER A 135 11.88 1.54 -48.07
CA SER A 135 11.97 3.01 -48.23
C SER A 135 11.48 3.58 -49.59
N SER A 136 11.02 2.76 -50.53
CA SER A 136 10.63 3.16 -51.89
C SER A 136 9.11 3.18 -52.13
N LYS A 137 8.27 2.67 -51.21
CA LYS A 137 6.83 2.57 -51.44
C LYS A 137 6.12 3.87 -51.03
N LYS A 138 5.49 4.55 -51.99
CA LYS A 138 4.66 5.73 -51.74
C LYS A 138 3.33 5.28 -51.15
N TRP A 139 3.07 5.65 -49.91
CA TRP A 139 1.85 5.25 -49.19
C TRP A 139 0.61 5.89 -49.83
N GLU A 140 -0.43 5.11 -50.06
CA GLU A 140 -1.74 5.64 -50.45
C GLU A 140 -2.46 6.21 -49.23
N ALA A 141 -3.21 7.31 -49.42
CA ALA A 141 -3.93 7.96 -48.33
C ALA A 141 -4.90 7.02 -47.59
N ARG A 142 -5.47 6.03 -48.30
CA ARG A 142 -6.37 5.03 -47.71
C ARG A 142 -5.67 4.10 -46.71
N GLU A 143 -4.43 3.68 -47.01
CA GLU A 143 -3.64 2.83 -46.11
C GLU A 143 -3.22 3.60 -44.85
N LEU A 144 -2.82 4.88 -45.01
CA LEU A 144 -2.52 5.77 -43.88
C LEU A 144 -3.73 5.98 -42.97
N ILE A 145 -4.93 6.16 -43.53
CA ILE A 145 -6.17 6.33 -42.75
C ILE A 145 -6.51 5.05 -41.98
N GLN A 146 -6.43 3.88 -42.62
CA GLN A 146 -6.69 2.61 -41.94
C GLN A 146 -5.68 2.34 -40.81
N TYR A 147 -4.41 2.68 -41.03
CA TYR A 147 -3.37 2.55 -40.03
C TYR A 147 -3.56 3.53 -38.86
N ALA A 148 -3.81 4.81 -39.14
CA ALA A 148 -4.13 5.81 -38.11
C ALA A 148 -5.36 5.39 -37.29
N ARG A 149 -6.36 4.76 -37.93
CA ARG A 149 -7.54 4.21 -37.24
C ARG A 149 -7.18 3.06 -36.30
N LYS A 150 -6.29 2.14 -36.71
CA LYS A 150 -5.80 1.05 -35.85
C LYS A 150 -5.01 1.57 -34.65
N ILE A 151 -4.18 2.60 -34.84
CA ILE A 151 -3.46 3.27 -33.72
C ILE A 151 -4.48 3.90 -32.77
N ALA A 152 -5.41 4.69 -33.30
CA ALA A 152 -6.45 5.36 -32.52
C ALA A 152 -7.29 4.37 -31.70
N GLN A 153 -7.61 3.19 -32.24
CA GLN A 153 -8.37 2.16 -31.51
C GLN A 153 -7.59 1.53 -30.33
N ASN A 154 -6.27 1.54 -30.38
CA ASN A 154 -5.42 0.96 -29.34
C ASN A 154 -4.98 1.99 -28.27
N MET A 155 -5.36 3.27 -28.44
CA MET A 155 -5.04 4.35 -27.51
C MET A 155 -6.07 4.49 -26.38
N SER A 156 -5.57 4.86 -25.21
CA SER A 156 -6.41 5.31 -24.10
C SER A 156 -6.87 6.76 -24.33
N TRP A 157 -7.88 6.95 -25.18
CA TRP A 157 -8.37 8.29 -25.55
C TRP A 157 -8.72 9.16 -24.35
N LEU A 158 -9.24 8.57 -23.27
CA LEU A 158 -9.53 9.30 -22.04
C LEU A 158 -8.24 9.93 -21.47
N SER A 159 -7.16 9.14 -21.31
CA SER A 159 -5.86 9.62 -20.81
C SER A 159 -5.29 10.73 -21.70
N VAL A 160 -5.31 10.50 -23.02
CA VAL A 160 -4.79 11.47 -24.00
C VAL A 160 -5.58 12.78 -23.96
N ILE A 161 -6.91 12.73 -23.87
CA ILE A 161 -7.76 13.92 -23.77
C ILE A 161 -7.44 14.71 -22.49
N ILE A 162 -7.33 14.02 -21.36
CA ILE A 162 -6.99 14.64 -20.08
C ILE A 162 -5.60 15.28 -20.14
N ASP A 163 -4.64 14.60 -20.75
CA ASP A 163 -3.27 15.09 -20.91
C ASP A 163 -3.21 16.35 -21.78
N VAL A 164 -3.95 16.37 -22.88
CA VAL A 164 -4.08 17.55 -23.75
C VAL A 164 -4.75 18.71 -23.00
N LEU A 165 -5.85 18.46 -22.29
CA LEU A 165 -6.55 19.49 -21.50
C LEU A 165 -5.66 20.02 -20.36
N ALA A 166 -4.90 19.15 -19.70
CA ALA A 166 -3.97 19.53 -18.66
C ALA A 166 -2.80 20.36 -19.22
N LEU A 167 -2.36 20.11 -20.45
CA LEU A 167 -1.21 20.78 -21.08
C LEU A 167 -1.49 22.21 -21.56
N VAL A 168 -2.75 22.57 -21.85
CA VAL A 168 -3.09 23.90 -22.38
C VAL A 168 -2.58 24.99 -21.42
N PRO A 169 -1.74 25.95 -21.83
CA PRO A 169 -1.18 26.94 -20.92
C PRO A 169 -2.17 28.09 -20.61
N LEU A 170 -3.42 27.74 -20.24
CA LEU A 170 -4.48 28.71 -19.94
C LEU A 170 -4.06 29.75 -18.88
N PRO A 171 -3.40 29.43 -17.75
CA PRO A 171 -3.04 30.38 -16.72
C PRO A 171 -1.99 31.36 -17.21
N GLN A 172 -1.03 30.88 -18.01
CA GLN A 172 0.01 31.71 -18.61
C GLN A 172 -0.58 32.66 -19.68
N LEU A 173 -1.48 32.14 -20.53
CA LEU A 173 -2.18 32.94 -21.54
C LEU A 173 -3.11 33.97 -20.90
N ILE A 174 -3.77 33.61 -19.79
CA ILE A 174 -4.64 34.49 -19.03
C ILE A 174 -3.86 35.63 -18.39
N ILE A 175 -2.70 35.35 -17.79
CA ILE A 175 -1.86 36.40 -17.22
C ILE A 175 -1.40 37.36 -18.32
N LEU A 176 -0.95 36.83 -19.45
CA LEU A 176 -0.50 37.63 -20.58
C LEU A 176 -1.62 38.46 -21.23
N MET A 177 -2.85 37.94 -21.32
CA MET A 177 -3.98 38.60 -21.97
C MET A 177 -4.78 39.54 -21.06
N PHE A 178 -4.96 39.20 -19.77
CA PHE A 178 -5.84 39.93 -18.84
C PHE A 178 -5.10 40.81 -17.83
N TYR A 179 -3.77 40.66 -17.70
CA TYR A 179 -2.90 41.60 -16.98
C TYR A 179 -1.96 42.33 -17.95
N PRO A 180 -2.46 42.95 -19.04
CA PRO A 180 -1.60 43.80 -19.84
C PRO A 180 -1.10 44.97 -19.00
N LYS A 181 0.15 45.37 -19.26
CA LYS A 181 0.78 46.57 -18.69
C LYS A 181 0.05 47.87 -19.05
N GLU A 182 -0.87 47.83 -20.00
CA GLU A 182 -1.68 48.96 -20.44
C GLU A 182 -3.16 48.55 -20.41
N GLY A 183 -3.94 49.32 -19.67
CA GLY A 183 -5.22 48.95 -19.11
C GLY A 183 -6.35 48.69 -20.10
N SER A 184 -7.40 48.06 -19.56
CA SER A 184 -8.81 48.15 -19.96
C SER A 184 -9.60 46.83 -19.81
N GLY A 185 -9.43 46.06 -18.73
CA GLY A 185 -10.22 44.80 -18.64
C GLY A 185 -10.27 44.01 -17.33
N PHE A 186 -9.61 44.42 -16.25
CA PHE A 186 -9.46 43.56 -15.07
C PHE A 186 -10.80 43.19 -14.42
N VAL A 187 -11.75 44.11 -14.26
CA VAL A 187 -13.00 43.87 -13.51
C VAL A 187 -14.11 43.21 -14.36
N GLU A 188 -14.22 43.51 -15.66
CA GLU A 188 -15.28 42.93 -16.51
C GLU A 188 -14.99 41.49 -16.97
N ASN A 189 -13.72 41.11 -17.09
CA ASN A 189 -13.34 39.79 -17.63
C ASN A 189 -12.83 38.79 -16.57
N THR A 190 -12.80 39.16 -15.29
CA THR A 190 -12.26 38.34 -14.19
C THR A 190 -13.08 37.06 -13.94
N MET A 191 -14.38 37.06 -14.26
CA MET A 191 -15.23 35.85 -14.18
C MET A 191 -14.73 34.75 -15.12
N PHE A 192 -14.40 35.09 -16.37
CA PHE A 192 -13.90 34.11 -17.34
C PHE A 192 -12.53 33.57 -16.92
N VAL A 193 -11.65 34.45 -16.43
CA VAL A 193 -10.33 34.08 -15.89
C VAL A 193 -10.46 33.05 -14.78
N ASN A 194 -11.32 33.29 -13.79
CA ASN A 194 -11.57 32.37 -12.68
C ASN A 194 -12.06 30.99 -13.17
N VAL A 195 -13.01 30.98 -14.12
CA VAL A 195 -13.58 29.75 -14.69
C VAL A 195 -12.54 28.95 -15.47
N PHE A 196 -11.69 29.60 -16.27
CA PHE A 196 -10.65 28.90 -17.03
C PHE A 196 -9.53 28.38 -16.12
N LEU A 197 -9.14 29.13 -15.09
CA LEU A 197 -8.13 28.70 -14.11
C LEU A 197 -8.62 27.49 -13.30
N LEU A 198 -9.85 27.53 -12.78
CA LEU A 198 -10.49 26.40 -12.08
C LEU A 198 -10.73 25.21 -13.01
N GLY A 199 -11.23 25.49 -14.22
CA GLY A 199 -11.56 24.47 -15.21
C GLY A 199 -10.35 23.66 -15.63
N GLN A 200 -9.16 24.27 -15.67
CA GLN A 200 -7.94 23.55 -15.99
C GLN A 200 -7.32 22.80 -14.81
N TYR A 201 -7.63 23.22 -13.59
CA TYR A 201 -7.20 22.53 -12.37
C TYR A 201 -7.76 21.10 -12.30
N VAL A 202 -8.99 20.91 -12.79
CA VAL A 202 -9.70 19.61 -12.77
C VAL A 202 -8.98 18.53 -13.61
N PRO A 203 -8.66 18.73 -14.91
CA PRO A 203 -7.86 17.80 -15.68
C PRO A 203 -6.54 17.41 -15.02
N ARG A 204 -5.86 18.37 -14.37
CA ARG A 204 -4.56 18.14 -13.71
C ARG A 204 -4.69 17.23 -12.49
N ILE A 205 -5.68 17.48 -11.63
CA ILE A 205 -5.96 16.61 -10.48
C ILE A 205 -6.34 15.21 -10.96
N PHE A 206 -7.19 15.11 -11.98
CA PHE A 206 -7.60 13.81 -12.51
C PHE A 206 -6.42 13.04 -13.11
N ARG A 207 -5.50 13.73 -13.78
CA ARG A 207 -4.25 13.15 -14.30
C ARG A 207 -3.38 12.57 -13.18
N ILE A 208 -3.23 13.27 -12.06
CA ILE A 208 -2.53 12.74 -10.87
C ILE A 208 -3.21 11.45 -10.41
N HIS A 209 -4.53 11.45 -10.28
CA HIS A 209 -5.27 10.26 -9.82
C HIS A 209 -5.08 9.06 -10.75
N LEU A 210 -5.21 9.26 -12.07
CA LEU A 210 -5.03 8.22 -13.06
C LEU A 210 -3.60 7.65 -13.02
N SER A 211 -2.61 8.53 -12.96
CA SER A 211 -1.19 8.17 -12.97
C SER A 211 -0.76 7.50 -11.66
N ALA A 212 -1.25 7.96 -10.52
CA ALA A 212 -1.00 7.37 -9.20
C ALA A 212 -1.67 6.00 -9.02
N LYS A 213 -2.71 5.68 -9.79
CA LYS A 213 -3.37 4.37 -9.81
C LYS A 213 -2.70 3.41 -10.78
N ALA A 214 -2.27 3.91 -11.94
CA ALA A 214 -1.50 3.15 -12.90
C ALA A 214 -0.12 2.77 -12.33
N PHE A 215 0.51 3.71 -11.63
CA PHE A 215 1.72 3.45 -10.89
C PHE A 215 1.36 2.75 -9.57
N LYS A 216 2.04 1.67 -9.22
CA LYS A 216 1.89 0.99 -7.91
C LYS A 216 2.31 1.89 -6.72
N MET A 217 2.35 3.23 -6.86
CA MET A 217 2.50 4.19 -5.76
C MET A 217 1.50 3.91 -4.65
N MET A 218 0.28 3.56 -5.03
CA MET A 218 -0.79 3.20 -4.10
C MET A 218 -0.74 1.73 -3.65
N ASN A 219 0.34 0.98 -3.92
CA ASN A 219 0.49 -0.37 -3.39
C ASN A 219 0.91 -0.29 -1.93
N GLY A 220 -0.09 -0.40 -1.06
CA GLY A 220 0.08 -0.31 0.36
C GLY A 220 -1.03 0.55 0.96
N ILE A 221 -1.25 0.36 2.25
CA ILE A 221 -2.27 1.08 3.00
C ILE A 221 -1.79 2.52 3.27
N TRP A 222 -0.53 2.66 3.69
CA TRP A 222 0.10 3.94 4.04
C TRP A 222 0.22 4.95 2.89
N PRO A 223 0.71 4.59 1.68
CA PRO A 223 0.80 5.52 0.56
C PRO A 223 -0.57 6.10 0.13
N LYS A 224 -1.65 5.30 0.24
CA LYS A 224 -3.02 5.78 -0.05
C LYS A 224 -3.48 6.82 0.97
N GLY A 225 -3.24 6.56 2.25
CA GLY A 225 -3.54 7.52 3.32
C GLY A 225 -2.78 8.83 3.17
N LEU A 226 -1.47 8.75 2.89
CA LEU A 226 -0.62 9.93 2.68
C LEU A 226 -1.06 10.74 1.45
N PHE A 227 -1.43 10.05 0.37
CA PHE A 227 -1.93 10.71 -0.84
C PHE A 227 -3.26 11.42 -0.60
N ASN A 228 -4.19 10.79 0.12
CA ASN A 228 -5.46 11.42 0.49
C ASN A 228 -5.27 12.63 1.40
N LEU A 229 -4.34 12.54 2.37
CA LEU A 229 -3.96 13.66 3.23
C LEU A 229 -3.33 14.80 2.42
N PHE A 230 -2.45 14.48 1.47
CA PHE A 230 -1.85 15.46 0.58
C PHE A 230 -2.92 16.23 -0.23
N LEU A 231 -3.90 15.52 -0.81
CA LEU A 231 -5.01 16.18 -1.54
C LEU A 231 -5.84 17.10 -0.64
N TYR A 232 -6.03 16.72 0.62
CA TYR A 232 -6.72 17.56 1.61
C TYR A 232 -5.94 18.85 1.90
N ILE A 233 -4.63 18.74 2.16
CA ILE A 233 -3.76 19.90 2.41
C ILE A 233 -3.69 20.81 1.17
N LEU A 234 -3.59 20.21 -0.01
CA LEU A 234 -3.59 20.92 -1.29
C LEU A 234 -4.90 21.69 -1.50
N ALA A 235 -6.05 21.13 -1.15
CA ALA A 235 -7.33 21.84 -1.21
C ALA A 235 -7.33 23.08 -0.30
N GLY A 236 -6.76 22.98 0.91
CA GLY A 236 -6.58 24.13 1.79
C GLY A 236 -5.68 25.21 1.19
N HIS A 237 -4.57 24.81 0.54
CA HIS A 237 -3.70 25.74 -0.18
C HIS A 237 -4.41 26.48 -1.32
N VAL A 238 -5.18 25.75 -2.14
CA VAL A 238 -5.96 26.31 -3.24
C VAL A 238 -7.02 27.29 -2.74
N LEU A 239 -7.77 26.91 -1.69
CA LEU A 239 -8.78 27.79 -1.08
C LEU A 239 -8.17 29.08 -0.53
N GLY A 240 -7.01 28.98 0.12
CA GLY A 240 -6.27 30.15 0.60
C GLY A 240 -5.86 31.10 -0.52
N ALA A 241 -5.40 30.55 -1.65
CA ALA A 241 -5.03 31.34 -2.81
C ALA A 241 -6.22 32.03 -3.48
N PHE A 242 -7.37 31.33 -3.58
CA PHE A 242 -8.62 31.95 -4.05
C PHE A 242 -9.10 33.06 -3.12
N TRP A 243 -9.01 32.86 -1.82
CA TRP A 243 -9.38 33.88 -0.85
C TRP A 243 -8.55 35.15 -1.01
N TYR A 244 -7.22 35.01 -1.14
CA TYR A 244 -6.34 36.13 -1.46
C TYR A 244 -6.71 36.78 -2.80
N PHE A 245 -6.92 35.99 -3.85
CA PHE A 245 -7.23 36.58 -5.14
C PHE A 245 -8.56 37.34 -5.15
N PHE A 246 -9.58 36.78 -4.47
CA PHE A 246 -10.88 37.40 -4.35
C PHE A 246 -10.85 38.62 -3.44
N SER A 247 -9.93 38.73 -2.47
CA SER A 247 -9.74 39.97 -1.70
C SER A 247 -9.30 41.11 -2.61
N ILE A 248 -8.31 40.87 -3.48
CA ILE A 248 -7.84 41.84 -4.47
C ILE A 248 -8.97 42.23 -5.44
N GLN A 249 -9.76 41.26 -5.92
CA GLN A 249 -10.92 41.53 -6.78
C GLN A 249 -12.00 42.35 -6.07
N ARG A 250 -12.22 42.10 -4.77
CA ARG A 250 -13.18 42.84 -3.95
C ARG A 250 -12.74 44.29 -3.72
N GLU A 251 -11.45 44.51 -3.42
CA GLU A 251 -10.86 45.86 -3.31
C GLU A 251 -10.95 46.62 -4.64
N ALA A 252 -10.58 45.99 -5.75
CA ALA A 252 -10.67 46.59 -7.07
C ALA A 252 -12.13 46.97 -7.43
N SER A 253 -13.09 46.14 -7.04
CA SER A 253 -14.53 46.42 -7.21
C SER A 253 -14.99 47.63 -6.39
N CYS A 254 -14.50 47.75 -5.15
CA CYS A 254 -14.78 48.92 -4.31
C CYS A 254 -14.23 50.20 -4.93
N TRP A 255 -12.97 50.20 -5.38
CA TRP A 255 -12.37 51.36 -6.04
C TRP A 255 -13.10 51.74 -7.34
N HIS A 256 -13.55 50.74 -8.10
CA HIS A 256 -14.32 50.98 -9.31
C HIS A 256 -15.67 51.65 -9.01
N ASP A 257 -16.43 51.13 -8.03
CA ASP A 257 -17.71 51.73 -7.62
C ASP A 257 -17.53 53.16 -7.07
N ALA A 258 -16.49 53.38 -6.27
CA ALA A 258 -16.12 54.71 -5.79
C ALA A 258 -15.76 55.65 -6.95
N CYS A 259 -14.99 55.18 -7.93
CA CYS A 259 -14.64 55.97 -9.11
C CYS A 259 -15.88 56.34 -9.94
N VAL A 260 -16.81 55.40 -10.16
CA VAL A 260 -18.04 55.67 -10.90
C VAL A 260 -18.87 56.74 -10.20
N LYS A 261 -19.05 56.64 -8.87
CA LYS A 261 -19.74 57.65 -8.07
C LYS A 261 -19.08 59.03 -8.18
N LEU A 262 -17.75 59.08 -8.04
CA LEU A 262 -16.98 60.32 -8.16
C LEU A 262 -17.08 60.93 -9.57
N SER A 263 -17.02 60.11 -10.61
CA SER A 263 -17.15 60.56 -12.01
C SER A 263 -18.52 61.18 -12.28
N TYR A 264 -19.58 60.60 -11.72
CA TYR A 264 -20.94 61.10 -11.83
C TYR A 264 -21.11 62.46 -11.14
N GLU A 265 -20.51 62.63 -9.95
CA GLU A 265 -20.52 63.89 -9.20
C GLU A 265 -19.72 65.00 -9.89
N LEU A 266 -18.51 64.72 -10.38
CA LEU A 266 -17.66 65.72 -11.04
C LEU A 266 -18.25 66.22 -12.36
N CYS A 267 -19.07 65.41 -13.00
CA CYS A 267 -19.60 65.68 -14.33
C CYS A 267 -21.08 66.06 -14.35
N ASN A 268 -21.65 66.51 -13.23
CA ASN A 268 -23.05 66.94 -13.13
C ASN A 268 -24.04 65.92 -13.73
N GLY A 269 -23.81 64.63 -13.52
CA GLY A 269 -24.67 63.55 -14.02
C GLY A 269 -24.44 63.11 -15.47
N THR A 270 -23.48 63.71 -16.18
CA THR A 270 -22.93 63.14 -17.43
C THR A 270 -21.74 62.22 -17.11
N PHE A 271 -21.53 61.14 -17.85
CA PHE A 271 -20.37 60.26 -17.62
C PHE A 271 -19.12 60.86 -18.27
N CYS A 272 -18.21 61.47 -17.49
CA CYS A 272 -16.87 61.82 -17.99
C CYS A 272 -15.76 61.10 -17.21
N VAL A 273 -14.75 60.66 -17.98
CA VAL A 273 -13.60 59.83 -17.60
C VAL A 273 -13.95 58.36 -17.38
N GLY A 274 -13.27 57.48 -18.12
CA GLY A 274 -13.35 56.04 -17.93
C GLY A 274 -12.59 55.62 -16.67
N CYS A 275 -13.28 55.03 -15.70
CA CYS A 275 -12.68 54.44 -14.48
C CYS A 275 -11.84 53.18 -14.72
N LYS A 276 -11.50 52.86 -15.98
CA LYS A 276 -10.86 51.60 -16.39
C LYS A 276 -9.33 51.69 -16.45
N ASP A 277 -8.80 52.87 -16.76
CA ASP A 277 -7.36 53.09 -17.00
C ASP A 277 -6.59 53.51 -15.73
N THR A 278 -7.28 53.56 -14.59
CA THR A 278 -6.74 54.14 -13.36
C THR A 278 -6.46 53.11 -12.27
N LEU A 279 -6.67 51.80 -12.48
CA LEU A 279 -6.46 50.82 -11.39
C LEU A 279 -5.00 50.34 -11.23
N TYR A 280 -4.13 50.44 -12.23
CA TYR A 280 -2.75 49.92 -12.17
C TYR A 280 -1.72 51.00 -11.89
N CYS A 281 -0.72 50.72 -11.04
CA CYS A 281 0.24 51.75 -10.62
C CYS A 281 1.10 52.31 -11.79
N ASP A 282 1.32 51.55 -12.86
CA ASP A 282 2.12 51.96 -14.03
C ASP A 282 1.38 52.88 -15.03
N SER A 283 0.10 53.24 -14.78
CA SER A 283 -0.67 54.12 -15.67
C SER A 283 -0.23 55.60 -15.52
N GLY A 284 0.78 56.00 -16.28
CA GLY A 284 1.46 57.31 -16.19
C GLY A 284 0.63 58.59 -16.44
N HIS A 285 -0.70 58.52 -16.51
CA HIS A 285 -1.57 59.66 -16.84
C HIS A 285 -2.76 59.89 -15.88
N SER A 286 -2.91 59.12 -14.80
CA SER A 286 -4.09 59.20 -13.94
C SER A 286 -3.81 59.78 -12.55
N THR A 287 -4.25 61.02 -12.29
CA THR A 287 -4.34 61.57 -10.92
C THR A 287 -5.49 60.90 -10.17
N ARG A 288 -5.17 59.96 -9.27
CA ARG A 288 -6.16 59.28 -8.40
C ARG A 288 -6.54 60.18 -7.23
N ASN A 289 -7.83 60.27 -6.90
CA ASN A 289 -8.28 60.91 -5.66
C ASN A 289 -8.19 59.91 -4.50
N ILE A 290 -6.96 59.68 -4.02
CA ILE A 290 -6.65 58.72 -2.95
C ILE A 290 -7.48 59.00 -1.69
N ARG A 291 -7.72 60.28 -1.36
CA ARG A 291 -8.54 60.67 -0.21
C ARG A 291 -9.99 60.18 -0.34
N TYR A 292 -10.58 60.29 -1.52
CA TYR A 292 -11.93 59.78 -1.77
C TYR A 292 -11.96 58.26 -1.70
N LEU A 293 -10.99 57.57 -2.31
CA LEU A 293 -10.90 56.11 -2.25
C LEU A 293 -10.74 55.59 -0.81
N ASN A 294 -9.89 56.22 0.01
CA ASN A 294 -9.76 55.89 1.43
C ASN A 294 -11.06 56.05 2.22
N LYS A 295 -11.87 57.07 1.88
CA LYS A 295 -13.15 57.31 2.54
C LYS A 295 -14.22 56.30 2.10
N SER A 296 -14.24 55.94 0.82
CA SER A 296 -15.25 55.05 0.25
C SER A 296 -14.94 53.58 0.48
N CYS A 297 -13.65 53.22 0.57
CA CYS A 297 -13.14 51.86 0.76
C CYS A 297 -12.20 51.79 1.98
N PRO A 298 -12.69 52.06 3.20
CA PRO A 298 -11.86 51.98 4.39
C PRO A 298 -11.64 50.51 4.80
N LEU A 299 -10.39 50.17 5.13
CA LEU A 299 -10.07 48.87 5.74
C LEU A 299 -10.23 48.90 7.26
N ASP A 300 -9.99 50.06 7.88
CA ASP A 300 -10.12 50.25 9.32
C ASP A 300 -11.27 51.20 9.63
N THR A 301 -12.42 50.61 9.94
CA THR A 301 -13.58 51.32 10.48
C THR A 301 -13.71 51.02 11.97
N PRO A 302 -13.97 52.03 12.83
CA PRO A 302 -14.28 51.80 14.24
C PRO A 302 -15.46 50.84 14.40
N ASP A 303 -15.44 49.99 15.43
CA ASP A 303 -16.44 48.91 15.63
C ASP A 303 -17.90 49.41 15.71
N ASP A 304 -18.11 50.68 16.08
CA ASP A 304 -19.43 51.31 16.21
C ASP A 304 -19.88 52.09 14.95
N ALA A 305 -19.04 52.16 13.91
CA ALA A 305 -19.30 52.93 12.69
C ALA A 305 -19.67 52.02 11.51
N LEU A 306 -20.74 52.37 10.79
CA LEU A 306 -21.12 51.65 9.57
C LEU A 306 -20.07 51.87 8.48
N SER A 307 -19.41 50.80 8.02
CA SER A 307 -18.50 50.90 6.88
C SER A 307 -19.27 51.24 5.60
N PRO A 308 -18.80 52.22 4.79
CA PRO A 308 -19.39 52.52 3.48
C PRO A 308 -19.34 51.34 2.50
N PHE A 309 -18.41 50.41 2.71
CA PHE A 309 -18.26 49.20 1.91
C PHE A 309 -17.92 48.01 2.80
N ASP A 310 -18.71 46.95 2.67
CA ASP A 310 -18.52 45.72 3.42
C ASP A 310 -17.66 44.72 2.61
N PHE A 311 -16.48 44.44 3.14
CA PHE A 311 -15.53 43.48 2.58
C PHE A 311 -15.78 42.04 3.03
N GLY A 312 -16.58 41.83 4.07
CA GLY A 312 -16.87 40.52 4.66
C GLY A 312 -15.62 39.70 4.94
N ILE A 313 -15.63 38.43 4.51
CA ILE A 313 -14.54 37.47 4.74
C ILE A 313 -13.20 37.91 4.14
N PHE A 314 -13.18 38.85 3.20
CA PHE A 314 -11.96 39.33 2.53
C PHE A 314 -11.22 40.44 3.29
N LEU A 315 -11.90 41.07 4.26
CA LEU A 315 -11.35 42.21 5.00
C LEU A 315 -10.01 41.87 5.68
N ASP A 316 -9.95 40.72 6.33
CA ASP A 316 -8.77 40.27 7.06
C ASP A 316 -7.56 39.99 6.14
N SER A 317 -7.80 39.60 4.89
CA SER A 317 -6.72 39.49 3.89
C SER A 317 -6.14 40.87 3.62
N LEU A 318 -7.00 41.83 3.28
CA LEU A 318 -6.62 43.19 2.88
C LEU A 318 -5.91 43.96 4.01
N LYS A 319 -6.34 43.80 5.26
CA LYS A 319 -5.67 44.40 6.43
C LYS A 319 -4.24 43.90 6.61
N ASN A 320 -4.03 42.63 6.30
CA ASN A 320 -2.72 42.00 6.45
C ASN A 320 -1.84 42.16 5.21
N GLU A 321 -2.31 42.84 4.16
CA GLU A 321 -1.56 43.13 2.94
C GLU A 321 -0.77 44.45 3.08
N ASN A 322 0.56 44.36 3.05
CA ASN A 322 1.44 45.53 2.97
C ASN A 322 2.36 45.39 1.74
N PRO A 323 2.58 46.46 0.94
CA PRO A 323 3.53 46.44 -0.19
C PRO A 323 4.94 45.93 0.18
N ASP A 324 5.41 46.15 1.42
CA ASP A 324 6.72 45.66 1.90
C ASP A 324 6.71 44.22 2.42
N GLN A 325 5.54 43.57 2.45
CA GLN A 325 5.40 42.25 3.01
C GLN A 325 6.01 41.20 2.09
N LYS A 326 6.93 40.41 2.66
CA LYS A 326 7.56 39.30 1.93
C LYS A 326 6.50 38.30 1.46
N PHE A 327 6.63 37.85 0.21
CA PHE A 327 5.76 36.83 -0.41
C PHE A 327 5.47 35.62 0.50
N GLY A 328 6.47 35.13 1.24
CA GLY A 328 6.30 33.98 2.13
C GLY A 328 5.25 34.19 3.22
N ASN A 329 5.14 35.40 3.77
CA ASN A 329 4.20 35.70 4.84
C ASN A 329 2.76 35.69 4.32
N LYS A 330 2.49 36.36 3.19
CA LYS A 330 1.16 36.33 2.55
C LYS A 330 0.77 34.90 2.16
N PHE A 331 1.69 34.15 1.57
CA PHE A 331 1.47 32.75 1.19
C PHE A 331 1.07 31.89 2.39
N LEU A 332 1.86 31.93 3.47
CA LEU A 332 1.60 31.12 4.66
C LEU A 332 0.31 31.54 5.37
N TYR A 333 0.02 32.85 5.43
CA TYR A 333 -1.18 33.36 6.07
C TYR A 333 -2.45 32.95 5.32
N SER A 334 -2.48 33.14 4.00
CA SER A 334 -3.59 32.70 3.17
C SER A 334 -3.74 31.18 3.19
N PHE A 335 -2.64 30.42 3.14
CA PHE A 335 -2.67 28.96 3.26
C PHE A 335 -3.27 28.51 4.60
N TRP A 336 -2.83 29.12 5.70
CA TRP A 336 -3.39 28.89 7.03
C TRP A 336 -4.90 29.17 7.06
N TRP A 337 -5.34 30.32 6.53
CA TRP A 337 -6.76 30.67 6.46
C TRP A 337 -7.57 29.62 5.69
N GLY A 338 -7.08 29.18 4.54
CA GLY A 338 -7.74 28.17 3.71
C GLY A 338 -7.85 26.82 4.41
N LEU A 339 -6.75 26.37 5.05
CA LEU A 339 -6.73 25.11 5.79
C LEU A 339 -7.66 25.16 7.02
N ARG A 340 -7.62 26.26 7.79
CA ARG A 340 -8.47 26.47 8.98
C ARG A 340 -9.95 26.37 8.63
N ASN A 341 -10.39 27.05 7.56
CA ASN A 341 -11.80 27.05 7.18
C ASN A 341 -12.24 25.74 6.53
N LEU A 342 -11.35 25.05 5.81
CA LEU A 342 -11.64 23.71 5.31
C LEU A 342 -11.79 22.69 6.46
N SER A 343 -10.95 22.79 7.50
CA SER A 343 -11.01 21.92 8.68
C SER A 343 -12.17 22.20 9.61
N ASN A 344 -12.64 23.44 9.68
CA ASN A 344 -13.77 23.86 10.52
C ASN A 344 -15.09 24.04 9.74
N PHE A 345 -15.16 23.58 8.49
CA PHE A 345 -16.37 23.65 7.65
C PHE A 345 -16.91 25.08 7.45
N GLY A 346 -16.03 26.08 7.50
CA GLY A 346 -16.39 27.50 7.34
C GLY A 346 -17.29 28.06 8.45
N THR A 347 -17.37 27.43 9.63
CA THR A 347 -18.29 27.85 10.71
C THR A 347 -18.04 29.25 11.27
N ASN A 348 -16.83 29.79 11.10
CA ASN A 348 -16.45 31.13 11.57
C ASN A 348 -16.36 32.14 10.41
N LEU A 349 -16.98 31.87 9.26
CA LEU A 349 -17.01 32.80 8.13
C LEU A 349 -18.15 33.80 8.32
N GLU A 350 -17.80 35.06 8.56
CA GLU A 350 -18.74 36.18 8.61
C GLU A 350 -18.79 36.86 7.24
N THR A 351 -19.89 36.64 6.52
CA THR A 351 -20.04 37.10 5.13
C THR A 351 -20.83 38.40 5.03
N SER A 352 -20.52 39.21 4.02
CA SER A 352 -21.37 40.36 3.64
C SER A 352 -22.64 39.92 2.89
N THR A 353 -23.45 40.88 2.45
CA THR A 353 -24.60 40.64 1.54
C THR A 353 -24.19 40.33 0.09
N TYR A 354 -22.88 40.29 -0.22
CA TYR A 354 -22.38 40.05 -1.56
C TYR A 354 -22.58 38.59 -2.00
N SER A 355 -23.27 38.39 -3.13
CA SER A 355 -23.71 37.04 -3.56
C SER A 355 -22.55 36.07 -3.85
N TRP A 356 -21.47 36.54 -4.47
CA TRP A 356 -20.33 35.67 -4.83
C TRP A 356 -19.52 35.23 -3.61
N GLU A 357 -19.39 36.10 -2.62
CA GLU A 357 -18.80 35.75 -1.33
C GLU A 357 -19.61 34.67 -0.63
N ASN A 358 -20.93 34.85 -0.56
CA ASN A 358 -21.83 33.86 0.03
C ASN A 358 -21.73 32.51 -0.69
N LEU A 359 -21.67 32.51 -2.02
CA LEU A 359 -21.48 31.29 -2.80
C LEU A 359 -20.13 30.61 -2.51
N PHE A 360 -19.07 31.40 -2.37
CA PHE A 360 -17.75 30.89 -2.01
C PHE A 360 -17.71 30.32 -0.59
N ALA A 361 -18.34 30.98 0.38
CA ALA A 361 -18.47 30.48 1.75
C ALA A 361 -19.26 29.16 1.81
N ILE A 362 -20.40 29.07 1.10
CA ILE A 362 -21.18 27.81 0.97
C ILE A 362 -20.30 26.70 0.37
N PHE A 363 -19.53 27.01 -0.67
CA PHE A 363 -18.62 26.06 -1.29
C PHE A 363 -17.55 25.55 -0.31
N ILE A 364 -16.95 26.44 0.50
CA ILE A 364 -15.99 26.07 1.54
C ILE A 364 -16.64 25.14 2.57
N SER A 365 -17.84 25.47 3.04
CA SER A 365 -18.55 24.66 4.05
C SER A 365 -18.90 23.27 3.55
N VAL A 366 -19.49 23.15 2.36
CA VAL A 366 -19.86 21.86 1.76
C VAL A 366 -18.62 21.01 1.46
N THR A 367 -17.61 21.61 0.83
CA THR A 367 -16.39 20.90 0.44
C THR A 367 -15.57 20.49 1.67
N GLY A 368 -15.47 21.36 2.69
CA GLY A 368 -14.81 21.07 3.96
C GLY A 368 -15.44 19.88 4.67
N LEU A 369 -16.77 19.84 4.77
CA LEU A 369 -17.49 18.72 5.38
C LEU A 369 -17.23 17.41 4.63
N LEU A 370 -17.39 17.41 3.30
CA LEU A 370 -17.21 16.21 2.47
C LEU A 370 -15.78 15.67 2.54
N LEU A 371 -14.77 16.55 2.39
CA LEU A 371 -13.37 16.14 2.41
C LEU A 371 -12.92 15.65 3.80
N PHE A 372 -13.41 16.25 4.87
CA PHE A 372 -13.09 15.82 6.22
C PHE A 372 -13.72 14.47 6.57
N LEU A 373 -14.99 14.26 6.22
CA LEU A 373 -15.64 12.95 6.37
C LEU A 373 -14.93 11.87 5.53
N TYR A 374 -14.52 12.22 4.31
CA TYR A 374 -13.73 11.34 3.45
C TYR A 374 -12.38 10.98 4.08
N LEU A 375 -11.66 11.95 4.66
CA LEU A 375 -10.38 11.72 5.31
C LEU A 375 -10.55 10.80 6.54
N ILE A 376 -11.50 11.11 7.43
CA ILE A 376 -11.78 10.29 8.61
C ILE A 376 -12.17 8.86 8.20
N GLY A 377 -13.09 8.72 7.25
CA GLY A 377 -13.55 7.41 6.79
C GLY A 377 -12.41 6.54 6.24
N ASN A 378 -11.50 7.14 5.47
CA ASN A 378 -10.33 6.41 4.96
C ASN A 378 -9.33 6.06 6.06
N VAL A 379 -9.00 6.99 6.96
CA VAL A 379 -8.07 6.72 8.07
C VAL A 379 -8.61 5.61 8.98
N GLN A 380 -9.91 5.63 9.30
CA GLN A 380 -10.55 4.57 10.08
C GLN A 380 -10.49 3.22 9.36
N ALA A 381 -10.80 3.17 8.07
CA ALA A 381 -10.73 1.94 7.28
C ALA A 381 -9.31 1.37 7.23
N PHE A 382 -8.29 2.23 7.11
CA PHE A 382 -6.88 1.82 7.10
C PHE A 382 -6.43 1.27 8.46
N MET A 383 -6.78 1.94 9.56
CA MET A 383 -6.47 1.42 10.90
C MET A 383 -7.11 0.06 11.16
N GLN A 384 -8.36 -0.13 10.74
CA GLN A 384 -9.04 -1.42 10.86
C GLN A 384 -8.38 -2.51 10.02
N MET A 385 -7.97 -2.21 8.78
CA MET A 385 -7.31 -3.18 7.91
C MET A 385 -5.93 -3.62 8.45
N GLU A 386 -5.17 -2.73 9.07
CA GLU A 386 -3.90 -3.09 9.70
C GLU A 386 -4.11 -3.96 10.95
N ALA A 387 -5.13 -3.64 11.75
CA ALA A 387 -5.52 -4.44 12.92
C ALA A 387 -5.96 -5.86 12.52
N THR A 388 -6.77 -6.00 11.47
CA THR A 388 -7.20 -7.32 10.97
C THR A 388 -6.05 -8.12 10.41
N LYS A 389 -5.16 -7.51 9.61
CA LYS A 389 -3.96 -8.20 9.09
C LYS A 389 -3.07 -8.71 10.23
N LYS A 390 -2.86 -7.90 11.28
CA LYS A 390 -2.07 -8.30 12.46
C LYS A 390 -2.70 -9.49 13.19
N GLU A 391 -4.03 -9.47 13.35
CA GLU A 391 -4.78 -10.55 13.97
C GLU A 391 -4.76 -11.83 13.11
N GLU A 392 -4.85 -11.72 11.79
CA GLU A 392 -4.71 -12.85 10.86
C GLU A 392 -3.31 -13.48 10.95
N MET A 393 -2.25 -12.68 10.95
CA MET A 393 -0.88 -13.17 11.14
C MET A 393 -0.73 -13.88 12.49
N ARG A 394 -1.32 -13.34 13.57
CA ARG A 394 -1.33 -13.99 14.90
C ARG A 394 -2.05 -15.33 14.86
N ARG A 395 -3.23 -15.40 14.22
CA ARG A 395 -4.00 -16.65 14.06
C ARG A 395 -3.26 -17.69 13.22
N GLN A 396 -2.62 -17.26 12.13
CA GLN A 396 -1.80 -18.15 11.31
C GLN A 396 -0.58 -18.66 12.07
N GLY A 397 0.07 -17.80 12.87
CA GLY A 397 1.13 -18.20 13.80
C GLY A 397 0.68 -19.31 14.75
N ILE A 398 -0.47 -19.11 15.41
CA ILE A 398 -1.05 -20.11 16.33
C ILE A 398 -1.42 -21.43 15.62
N LYS A 399 -1.98 -21.36 14.40
CA LYS A 399 -2.27 -22.56 13.61
C LYS A 399 -0.99 -23.32 13.27
N THR A 400 0.05 -22.61 12.86
CA THR A 400 1.34 -23.20 12.49
C THR A 400 2.01 -23.86 13.70
N THR A 401 2.01 -23.21 14.86
CA THR A 401 2.55 -23.81 16.10
C THR A 401 1.77 -25.06 16.49
N LYS A 402 0.42 -25.02 16.43
CA LYS A 402 -0.42 -26.17 16.73
C LYS A 402 -0.17 -27.35 15.77
N THR A 403 0.00 -27.08 14.48
CA THR A 403 0.33 -28.12 13.49
C THR A 403 1.70 -28.74 13.73
N GLU A 404 2.70 -27.93 14.06
CA GLU A 404 4.04 -28.43 14.38
C GLU A 404 4.05 -29.24 15.69
N GLU A 405 3.26 -28.86 16.69
CA GLU A 405 3.06 -29.64 17.91
C GLU A 405 2.40 -31.00 17.62
N MET A 406 1.31 -31.03 16.83
CA MET A 406 0.66 -32.28 16.42
C MET A 406 1.62 -33.20 15.65
N ARG A 407 2.43 -32.64 14.75
CA ARG A 407 3.44 -33.40 13.99
C ARG A 407 4.52 -33.99 14.91
N ARG A 408 5.01 -33.20 15.86
CA ARG A 408 5.99 -33.66 16.86
C ARG A 408 5.41 -34.76 17.75
N GLN A 409 4.14 -34.65 18.13
CA GLN A 409 3.46 -35.69 18.90
C GLN A 409 3.35 -36.98 18.09
N GLY A 410 2.91 -36.91 16.83
CA GLY A 410 2.82 -38.07 15.94
C GLY A 410 4.16 -38.80 15.74
N ILE A 411 5.27 -38.08 15.54
CA ILE A 411 6.60 -38.70 15.41
C ILE A 411 6.99 -39.45 16.67
N LYS A 412 6.74 -38.88 17.85
CA LYS A 412 7.05 -39.56 19.10
C LYS A 412 6.17 -40.80 19.32
N THR A 413 4.91 -40.77 18.86
CA THR A 413 4.02 -41.94 18.89
C THR A 413 4.56 -43.08 18.02
N GLU A 414 5.05 -42.81 16.81
CA GLU A 414 5.65 -43.83 15.94
C GLU A 414 6.91 -44.45 16.56
N GLU A 415 7.76 -43.62 17.17
CA GLU A 415 8.97 -44.07 17.88
C GLU A 415 8.62 -44.96 19.09
N ALA A 416 7.58 -44.59 19.84
CA ALA A 416 7.09 -45.40 20.94
C ALA A 416 6.53 -46.76 20.49
N ILE A 417 5.79 -46.82 19.37
CA ILE A 417 5.30 -48.09 18.80
C ILE A 417 6.47 -49.01 18.46
N LYS A 418 7.54 -48.46 17.87
CA LYS A 418 8.75 -49.25 17.56
C LYS A 418 9.36 -49.86 18.82
N THR A 419 9.52 -49.07 19.89
CA THR A 419 10.04 -49.56 21.17
C THR A 419 9.13 -50.61 21.80
N LEU A 420 7.80 -50.42 21.75
CA LEU A 420 6.86 -51.41 22.28
C LEU A 420 7.00 -52.77 21.56
N LYS A 421 7.23 -52.78 20.24
CA LYS A 421 7.44 -54.03 19.47
C LYS A 421 8.73 -54.79 19.83
N GLU A 422 9.69 -54.15 20.51
CA GLU A 422 10.89 -54.82 21.01
C GLU A 422 10.61 -55.65 22.28
N ILE A 423 9.50 -55.37 22.98
CA ILE A 423 9.06 -56.13 24.14
C ILE A 423 8.47 -57.46 23.65
N PRO A 424 9.00 -58.64 24.09
CA PRO A 424 8.57 -59.94 23.57
C PRO A 424 7.05 -60.18 23.61
N MET A 425 6.39 -59.73 24.68
CA MET A 425 4.94 -59.88 24.86
C MET A 425 4.11 -59.01 23.89
N LEU A 426 4.68 -57.92 23.38
CA LEU A 426 3.98 -56.94 22.53
C LEU A 426 4.36 -57.04 21.04
N LYS A 427 5.37 -57.85 20.71
CA LYS A 427 5.96 -57.98 19.37
C LYS A 427 4.96 -58.36 18.28
N ASP A 428 4.10 -59.34 18.56
CA ASP A 428 3.15 -59.92 17.60
C ASP A 428 1.73 -59.32 17.74
N MET A 429 1.59 -58.21 18.47
CA MET A 429 0.30 -57.57 18.68
C MET A 429 -0.14 -56.72 17.49
N ASP A 430 -1.45 -56.63 17.28
CA ASP A 430 -2.04 -55.77 16.25
C ASP A 430 -1.66 -54.29 16.49
N GLU A 431 -1.27 -53.61 15.42
CA GLU A 431 -0.76 -52.24 15.46
C GLU A 431 -1.79 -51.23 15.99
N LYS A 432 -3.10 -51.51 15.84
CA LYS A 432 -4.17 -50.70 16.44
C LYS A 432 -4.13 -50.74 17.97
N VAL A 433 -3.72 -51.87 18.55
CA VAL A 433 -3.62 -52.05 20.00
C VAL A 433 -2.41 -51.30 20.55
N LEU A 434 -1.26 -51.42 19.88
CA LEU A 434 -0.06 -50.67 20.21
C LEU A 434 -0.31 -49.17 20.12
N LYS A 435 -1.06 -48.72 19.11
CA LYS A 435 -1.46 -47.32 18.97
C LYS A 435 -2.33 -46.84 20.13
N MET A 436 -3.28 -47.65 20.60
CA MET A 436 -4.07 -47.31 21.80
C MET A 436 -3.21 -47.28 23.06
N MET A 437 -2.25 -48.20 23.23
CA MET A 437 -1.29 -48.10 24.35
C MET A 437 -0.49 -46.79 24.29
N CYS A 438 -0.12 -46.34 23.09
CA CYS A 438 0.55 -45.06 22.92
C CYS A 438 -0.32 -43.85 23.25
N ASP A 439 -1.65 -43.93 23.13
CA ASP A 439 -2.56 -42.86 23.55
C ASP A 439 -2.54 -42.65 25.08
N TYR A 440 -2.13 -43.66 25.84
CA TYR A 440 -1.97 -43.61 27.30
C TYR A 440 -0.53 -43.29 27.76
N LEU A 441 0.44 -43.21 26.85
CA LEU A 441 1.83 -42.87 27.20
C LEU A 441 1.96 -41.39 27.55
N LYS A 442 2.48 -41.11 28.76
CA LYS A 442 2.75 -39.74 29.21
C LYS A 442 4.25 -39.44 29.07
N PRO A 443 4.64 -38.31 28.44
CA PRO A 443 6.06 -37.94 28.38
C PRO A 443 6.55 -37.51 29.76
N ALA A 444 7.69 -38.07 30.20
CA ALA A 444 8.37 -37.69 31.43
C ALA A 444 9.82 -37.29 31.16
N THR A 445 10.34 -36.39 32.00
CA THR A 445 11.75 -35.97 31.97
C THR A 445 12.34 -36.14 33.35
N TYR A 446 13.43 -36.91 33.43
CA TYR A 446 14.16 -37.19 34.66
C TYR A 446 15.50 -36.45 34.64
N SER A 447 15.85 -35.86 35.78
CA SER A 447 17.10 -35.13 35.94
C SER A 447 18.29 -36.08 35.96
N GLU A 448 19.47 -35.55 35.65
CA GLU A 448 20.70 -36.32 35.75
C GLU A 448 20.95 -36.79 37.19
N ASN A 449 21.47 -38.00 37.36
CA ASN A 449 21.75 -38.62 38.66
C ASN A 449 20.54 -38.88 39.58
N SER A 450 19.29 -38.71 39.11
CA SER A 450 18.11 -39.07 39.89
C SER A 450 17.82 -40.57 39.86
N PHE A 451 17.43 -41.13 41.00
CA PHE A 451 16.86 -42.48 41.07
C PHE A 451 15.40 -42.44 40.62
N ILE A 452 15.02 -43.36 39.73
CA ILE A 452 13.62 -43.58 39.35
C ILE A 452 13.03 -44.67 40.23
N PHE A 453 13.68 -45.84 40.27
CA PHE A 453 13.31 -46.95 41.14
C PHE A 453 14.52 -47.39 41.96
N ARG A 454 14.30 -47.78 43.20
CA ARG A 454 15.24 -48.55 44.01
C ARG A 454 14.78 -49.99 44.07
N THR A 455 15.71 -50.91 44.30
CA THR A 455 15.37 -52.32 44.53
C THR A 455 14.33 -52.41 45.66
N GLY A 456 13.21 -53.08 45.40
CA GLY A 456 12.08 -53.22 46.32
C GLY A 456 11.00 -52.14 46.23
N ASP A 457 11.22 -51.05 45.47
CA ASP A 457 10.18 -50.04 45.23
C ASP A 457 9.03 -50.65 44.40
N PRO A 458 7.76 -50.26 44.64
CA PRO A 458 6.66 -50.68 43.79
C PRO A 458 6.87 -50.15 42.36
N LEU A 459 6.74 -51.04 41.37
CA LEU A 459 6.70 -50.65 39.96
C LEU A 459 5.31 -50.09 39.65
N ASP A 460 5.18 -48.78 39.66
CA ASP A 460 3.94 -48.06 39.36
C ASP A 460 3.84 -47.61 37.89
N CYS A 461 4.94 -47.73 37.14
CA CYS A 461 4.98 -47.42 35.72
C CYS A 461 6.05 -48.19 34.93
N MET A 462 5.79 -48.36 33.63
CA MET A 462 6.73 -48.87 32.63
C MET A 462 7.34 -47.70 31.87
N LEU A 463 8.66 -47.73 31.66
CA LEU A 463 9.42 -46.67 31.00
C LEU A 463 9.90 -47.10 29.62
N LEU A 464 9.73 -46.23 28.63
CA LEU A 464 10.27 -46.36 27.27
C LEU A 464 11.24 -45.21 27.02
N ILE A 465 12.53 -45.51 26.83
CA ILE A 465 13.58 -44.48 26.78
C ILE A 465 13.66 -43.87 25.39
N ILE A 466 13.40 -42.56 25.30
CA ILE A 466 13.44 -41.80 24.04
C ILE A 466 14.81 -41.12 23.88
N GLU A 467 15.40 -40.65 24.97
CA GLU A 467 16.66 -39.90 24.97
C GLU A 467 17.36 -40.04 26.33
N GLY A 468 18.69 -40.15 26.32
CA GLY A 468 19.52 -40.25 27.53
C GLY A 468 19.96 -41.69 27.84
N THR A 469 20.65 -41.86 28.97
CA THR A 469 21.12 -43.15 29.45
C THR A 469 20.76 -43.34 30.92
N MET A 470 20.22 -44.52 31.23
CA MET A 470 19.93 -44.99 32.58
C MET A 470 20.85 -46.16 32.91
N TRP A 471 21.14 -46.36 34.18
CA TRP A 471 21.87 -47.51 34.68
C TRP A 471 20.95 -48.37 35.54
N THR A 472 21.04 -49.68 35.32
CA THR A 472 20.41 -50.69 36.17
C THR A 472 21.48 -51.53 36.86
N TYR A 473 21.32 -51.76 38.16
CA TYR A 473 22.24 -52.59 38.95
C TYR A 473 21.49 -53.21 40.14
N ALA A 474 21.88 -54.43 40.53
CA ALA A 474 21.26 -55.14 41.65
C ALA A 474 21.72 -54.58 43.00
N SER A 475 20.87 -54.70 44.03
CA SER A 475 21.31 -54.46 45.42
C SER A 475 22.19 -55.61 45.88
N SER A 476 23.33 -55.31 46.51
CA SER A 476 24.18 -56.32 47.12
C SER A 476 23.57 -56.79 48.45
N ASP A 477 22.81 -57.88 48.43
CA ASP A 477 22.53 -58.62 49.66
C ASP A 477 23.77 -59.46 49.99
N SER A 478 24.81 -58.81 50.51
CA SER A 478 25.95 -59.51 51.09
C SER A 478 25.61 -59.91 52.52
N HIS A 479 25.13 -61.15 52.70
CA HIS A 479 25.50 -61.87 53.91
C HIS A 479 27.03 -61.95 53.95
N ALA A 480 27.58 -61.58 55.11
CA ALA A 480 29.01 -61.40 55.32
C ALA A 480 29.82 -62.64 54.90
N GLY A 481 30.83 -62.42 54.04
CA GLY A 481 31.96 -63.34 53.90
C GLY A 481 32.00 -64.22 52.65
N GLN A 482 31.93 -63.67 51.43
CA GLN A 482 32.63 -64.25 50.27
C GLN A 482 32.83 -63.19 49.18
N GLY A 483 33.92 -63.34 48.40
CA GLY A 483 34.56 -62.29 47.58
C GLY A 483 33.66 -61.39 46.73
N ILE A 484 34.13 -60.15 46.54
CA ILE A 484 33.49 -59.06 45.79
C ILE A 484 33.17 -59.54 44.37
N SER A 485 31.93 -59.96 44.14
CA SER A 485 31.42 -60.13 42.78
C SER A 485 31.20 -58.72 42.21
N SER A 486 31.83 -58.45 41.07
CA SER A 486 31.68 -57.18 40.36
C SER A 486 30.20 -56.94 40.06
N MET A 487 29.60 -55.97 40.73
CA MET A 487 28.21 -55.56 40.52
C MET A 487 28.03 -55.10 39.06
N GLY A 488 27.37 -55.92 38.24
CA GLY A 488 27.18 -55.64 36.82
C GLY A 488 26.23 -54.47 36.61
N ILE A 489 26.75 -53.32 36.16
CA ILE A 489 25.95 -52.17 35.73
C ILE A 489 25.53 -52.41 34.27
N LYS A 490 24.22 -52.52 34.02
CA LYS A 490 23.67 -52.58 32.65
C LYS A 490 23.12 -51.21 32.25
N PRO A 491 23.67 -50.56 31.21
CA PRO A 491 23.11 -49.32 30.68
C PRO A 491 21.84 -49.60 29.85
N LEU A 492 20.84 -48.75 30.01
CA LEU A 492 19.66 -48.64 29.15
C LEU A 492 19.74 -47.32 28.39
N ARG A 493 19.58 -47.36 27.08
CA ARG A 493 19.74 -46.25 26.14
C ARG A 493 18.44 -46.00 25.37
N LYS A 494 18.47 -45.02 24.46
CA LYS A 494 17.40 -44.77 23.52
C LYS A 494 16.96 -46.06 22.82
N GLY A 495 15.67 -46.38 22.89
CA GLY A 495 15.08 -47.60 22.35
C GLY A 495 14.90 -48.71 23.38
N ASP A 496 15.54 -48.62 24.55
CA ASP A 496 15.36 -49.61 25.62
C ASP A 496 14.16 -49.26 26.52
N PHE A 497 13.72 -50.23 27.31
CA PHE A 497 12.59 -50.11 28.25
C PHE A 497 12.95 -50.67 29.64
N TYR A 498 12.11 -50.38 30.63
CA TYR A 498 12.18 -50.97 31.98
C TYR A 498 10.80 -51.04 32.63
N GLY A 499 10.54 -52.08 33.40
CA GLY A 499 9.27 -52.28 34.11
C GLY A 499 8.27 -53.11 33.31
N GLU A 500 8.77 -53.95 32.39
CA GLU A 500 7.98 -54.89 31.60
C GLU A 500 7.21 -55.89 32.46
N GLU A 501 7.61 -56.11 33.73
CA GLU A 501 6.90 -56.96 34.69
C GLU A 501 5.47 -56.45 34.97
N LEU A 502 5.19 -55.17 34.69
CA LEU A 502 3.83 -54.62 34.76
C LEU A 502 2.88 -55.25 33.72
N LEU A 503 3.40 -55.74 32.59
CA LEU A 503 2.59 -56.43 31.59
C LEU A 503 2.12 -57.80 32.10
N ASP A 504 2.98 -58.51 32.84
CA ASP A 504 2.59 -59.75 33.52
C ASP A 504 1.55 -59.49 34.62
N TRP A 505 1.75 -58.44 35.42
CA TRP A 505 0.77 -58.01 36.43
C TRP A 505 -0.60 -57.69 35.83
N ALA A 506 -0.64 -57.03 34.67
CA ALA A 506 -1.88 -56.70 33.99
C ALA A 506 -2.69 -57.94 33.54
N SER A 507 -2.11 -59.15 33.56
CA SER A 507 -2.80 -60.39 33.20
C SER A 507 -3.75 -60.89 34.30
N ASP A 508 -3.30 -60.84 35.57
CA ASP A 508 -3.99 -61.48 36.70
C ASP A 508 -4.31 -60.49 37.86
N PHE A 509 -3.78 -59.26 37.82
CA PHE A 509 -4.00 -58.17 38.79
C PHE A 509 -3.77 -58.51 40.28
N THR A 510 -3.04 -59.58 40.58
CA THR A 510 -2.98 -60.15 41.95
C THR A 510 -2.02 -59.41 42.89
N LYS A 511 -0.83 -59.01 42.45
CA LYS A 511 0.17 -58.30 43.28
C LYS A 511 1.02 -57.36 42.44
N VAL A 512 1.08 -56.07 42.81
CA VAL A 512 1.91 -55.06 42.12
C VAL A 512 3.38 -55.51 42.16
N PRO A 513 4.07 -55.56 41.01
CA PRO A 513 5.46 -56.00 40.96
C PRO A 513 6.36 -54.98 41.68
N VAL A 514 7.49 -55.44 42.18
CA VAL A 514 8.53 -54.58 42.79
C VAL A 514 9.75 -54.54 41.89
N SER A 515 10.43 -53.40 41.84
CA SER A 515 11.64 -53.25 41.05
C SER A 515 12.72 -54.19 41.55
N SER A 516 13.20 -55.08 40.68
CA SER A 516 14.26 -56.05 41.00
C SER A 516 15.66 -55.43 41.03
N LYS A 517 15.81 -54.20 40.53
CA LYS A 517 17.08 -53.47 40.41
C LYS A 517 16.92 -52.01 40.82
N HIS A 518 18.04 -51.37 41.15
CA HIS A 518 18.12 -49.92 41.17
C HIS A 518 18.14 -49.38 39.74
N VAL A 519 17.36 -48.34 39.49
CA VAL A 519 17.26 -47.65 38.22
C VAL A 519 17.60 -46.19 38.44
N LYS A 520 18.76 -45.76 37.93
CA LYS A 520 19.28 -44.40 38.11
C LYS A 520 19.58 -43.75 36.76
N CYS A 521 19.19 -42.50 36.60
CA CYS A 521 19.54 -41.71 35.42
C CYS A 521 21.04 -41.38 35.45
N HIS A 522 21.79 -41.74 34.40
CA HIS A 522 23.18 -41.34 34.26
C HIS A 522 23.31 -39.98 33.57
N THR A 523 22.46 -39.71 32.58
CA THR A 523 22.28 -38.38 31.95
C THR A 523 20.88 -37.84 32.26
N LYS A 524 20.55 -36.63 31.81
CA LYS A 524 19.14 -36.23 31.70
C LYS A 524 18.42 -37.21 30.77
N VAL A 525 17.29 -37.76 31.20
CA VAL A 525 16.53 -38.78 30.46
C VAL A 525 15.16 -38.26 30.09
N LYS A 526 14.74 -38.47 28.85
CA LYS A 526 13.35 -38.33 28.41
C LYS A 526 12.81 -39.70 28.09
N ALA A 527 11.66 -40.02 28.69
CA ALA A 527 11.01 -41.31 28.51
C ALA A 527 9.51 -41.11 28.29
N PHE A 528 8.88 -42.08 27.64
CA PHE A 528 7.45 -42.28 27.76
C PHE A 528 7.16 -43.19 28.94
N VAL A 529 6.11 -42.87 29.67
CA VAL A 529 5.69 -43.58 30.88
C VAL A 529 4.30 -44.13 30.65
N LEU A 530 4.13 -45.44 30.85
CA LEU A 530 2.83 -46.09 30.94
C LEU A 530 2.56 -46.43 32.40
N MET A 531 1.63 -45.73 33.05
CA MET A 531 1.29 -46.01 34.44
C MET A 531 0.55 -47.35 34.54
N ALA A 532 0.71 -48.05 35.66
CA ALA A 532 -0.01 -49.28 35.97
C ALA A 532 -1.54 -49.08 35.91
N GLU A 533 -2.04 -47.93 36.39
CA GLU A 533 -3.46 -47.56 36.31
C GLU A 533 -3.95 -47.43 34.87
N ASP A 534 -3.18 -46.69 34.05
CA ASP A 534 -3.50 -46.46 32.63
C ASP A 534 -3.44 -47.80 31.85
N LEU A 535 -2.44 -48.65 32.11
CA LEU A 535 -2.36 -50.00 31.56
C LEU A 535 -3.56 -50.86 31.97
N GLY A 536 -4.01 -50.76 33.22
CA GLY A 536 -5.23 -51.42 33.70
C GLY A 536 -6.48 -50.99 32.92
N THR A 537 -6.56 -49.73 32.48
CA THR A 537 -7.67 -49.26 31.63
C THR A 537 -7.61 -49.78 30.20
N VAL A 538 -6.42 -50.00 29.64
CA VAL A 538 -6.23 -50.63 28.33
C VAL A 538 -6.63 -52.10 28.35
N VAL A 539 -6.31 -52.81 29.44
CA VAL A 539 -6.57 -54.25 29.59
C VAL A 539 -8.02 -54.54 30.03
N SER A 540 -8.60 -53.66 30.85
CA SER A 540 -9.97 -53.78 31.35
C SER A 540 -10.72 -52.44 31.24
N PRO A 541 -11.23 -52.09 30.05
CA PRO A 541 -11.99 -50.86 29.86
C PRO A 541 -13.27 -50.91 30.71
N ARG A 542 -13.41 -50.00 31.69
CA ARG A 542 -14.69 -49.85 32.40
C ARG A 542 -15.73 -49.27 31.44
N PRO A 543 -17.01 -49.69 31.51
CA PRO A 543 -18.05 -49.12 30.67
C PRO A 543 -18.38 -47.70 31.16
N HIS A 544 -17.70 -46.70 30.61
CA HIS A 544 -18.12 -45.32 30.76
C HIS A 544 -18.14 -44.58 29.42
N GLY A 545 -19.36 -44.30 28.98
CA GLY A 545 -19.73 -42.97 28.48
C GLY A 545 -19.68 -42.70 26.98
N ASP A 546 -18.79 -43.31 26.19
CA ASP A 546 -18.67 -42.95 24.76
C ASP A 546 -18.99 -44.11 23.80
N LEU A 547 -20.10 -43.95 23.08
CA LEU A 547 -20.76 -44.95 22.24
C LEU A 547 -20.09 -45.18 20.87
N LEU A 548 -19.03 -44.46 20.51
CA LEU A 548 -18.51 -44.47 19.12
C LEU A 548 -17.37 -45.46 18.82
N ASN A 549 -16.86 -46.21 19.80
CA ASN A 549 -15.71 -47.13 19.54
C ASN A 549 -15.82 -48.52 20.22
N ARG A 550 -17.04 -48.94 20.55
CA ARG A 550 -17.32 -50.10 21.41
C ARG A 550 -16.93 -51.45 20.81
N ASN A 551 -16.96 -51.58 19.48
CA ASN A 551 -16.63 -52.84 18.80
C ASN A 551 -15.11 -53.11 18.76
N ASN A 552 -14.29 -52.06 18.62
CA ASN A 552 -12.84 -52.19 18.60
C ASN A 552 -12.27 -52.45 20.01
N ALA A 553 -12.82 -51.82 21.05
CA ALA A 553 -12.32 -51.98 22.42
C ALA A 553 -12.52 -53.41 22.98
N GLU A 554 -13.64 -54.06 22.67
CA GLU A 554 -13.91 -55.45 23.12
C GLU A 554 -13.07 -56.48 22.32
N GLU A 555 -12.85 -56.27 21.02
CA GLU A 555 -11.97 -57.12 20.18
C GLU A 555 -10.50 -57.04 20.63
N VAL A 556 -10.06 -55.84 21.01
CA VAL A 556 -8.72 -55.61 21.54
C VAL A 556 -8.56 -56.16 22.96
N LYS A 557 -9.58 -56.04 23.81
CA LYS A 557 -9.62 -56.69 25.14
C LYS A 557 -9.48 -58.21 25.02
N ALA A 558 -10.17 -58.83 24.06
CA ALA A 558 -10.02 -60.26 23.79
C ALA A 558 -8.61 -60.61 23.31
N THR A 559 -8.03 -59.80 22.41
CA THR A 559 -6.71 -60.03 21.82
C THR A 559 -5.56 -59.82 22.83
N LEU A 560 -5.59 -58.72 23.59
CA LEU A 560 -4.57 -58.37 24.59
C LEU A 560 -4.62 -59.35 25.77
N SER A 561 -5.82 -59.68 26.27
CA SER A 561 -5.95 -60.68 27.34
C SER A 561 -5.69 -62.13 26.87
N ALA A 562 -5.86 -62.45 25.58
CA ALA A 562 -5.47 -63.75 25.02
C ALA A 562 -3.95 -63.83 24.80
N ALA A 563 -3.33 -62.77 24.28
CA ALA A 563 -1.88 -62.68 24.10
C ALA A 563 -1.14 -62.80 25.44
N LEU A 564 -1.55 -62.00 26.43
CA LEU A 564 -1.03 -62.02 27.80
C LEU A 564 -1.18 -63.41 28.46
N ARG A 565 -2.34 -64.08 28.28
CA ARG A 565 -2.59 -65.44 28.80
C ARG A 565 -1.86 -66.56 28.04
N SER A 566 -1.54 -66.36 26.76
CA SER A 566 -0.79 -67.33 25.95
C SER A 566 0.69 -67.36 26.34
N HIS A 567 1.26 -66.20 26.67
CA HIS A 567 2.66 -66.05 27.04
C HIS A 567 2.96 -66.61 28.44
N THR A 568 2.06 -66.38 29.41
CA THR A 568 2.12 -66.98 30.76
C THR A 568 2.05 -68.51 30.71
N LYS A 569 1.21 -69.08 29.83
CA LYS A 569 1.14 -70.54 29.61
C LYS A 569 2.39 -71.12 28.93
N ALA A 570 3.10 -70.34 28.11
CA ALA A 570 4.36 -70.75 27.51
C ALA A 570 5.53 -70.72 28.52
N ALA A 571 5.57 -69.72 29.40
CA ALA A 571 6.58 -69.59 30.46
C ALA A 571 6.49 -70.72 31.51
N GLN A 572 5.29 -71.24 31.80
CA GLN A 572 5.08 -72.36 32.74
C GLN A 572 5.50 -73.74 32.19
N ARG A 573 5.92 -73.86 30.92
CA ARG A 573 6.35 -75.14 30.31
C ARG A 573 7.86 -75.38 30.31
N LEU A 574 8.67 -74.48 30.87
CA LEU A 574 10.12 -74.66 31.00
C LEU A 574 10.47 -75.31 32.37
N PRO A 575 11.23 -76.42 32.41
CA PRO A 575 11.61 -77.07 33.67
C PRO A 575 12.75 -76.31 34.38
N PRO A 576 12.85 -76.39 35.72
CA PRO A 576 13.86 -75.69 36.50
C PRO A 576 15.26 -76.33 36.37
N PRO A 577 16.36 -75.58 36.57
CA PRO A 577 17.71 -76.14 36.52
C PRO A 577 18.02 -76.98 37.78
N SER A 578 18.56 -78.19 37.57
CA SER A 578 18.91 -79.16 38.62
C SER A 578 20.24 -78.84 39.32
N LEU A 579 20.28 -79.08 40.63
CA LEU A 579 21.44 -78.96 41.53
C LEU A 579 22.22 -80.30 41.64
N ALA A 580 23.56 -80.19 41.58
CA ALA A 580 24.63 -81.07 42.14
C ALA A 580 24.91 -82.46 41.53
N GLU A 581 26.16 -82.73 41.11
CA GLU A 581 27.24 -83.45 41.83
C GLU A 581 28.42 -83.75 40.86
N ILE A 582 29.66 -83.34 41.18
CA ILE A 582 30.81 -84.15 41.67
C ILE A 582 31.38 -85.16 40.65
N GLY A 583 32.67 -85.02 40.33
CA GLY A 583 33.59 -86.16 40.22
C GLY A 583 34.24 -86.46 38.86
N ASP A 584 35.45 -85.95 38.71
CA ASP A 584 36.67 -86.59 38.17
C ASP A 584 36.83 -87.14 36.73
N ASP A 585 38.00 -86.74 36.22
CA ASP A 585 39.01 -87.48 35.45
C ASP A 585 39.06 -87.49 33.90
N ASN A 586 40.01 -86.67 33.43
CA ASN A 586 41.19 -86.99 32.62
C ASN A 586 41.10 -87.48 31.16
N SER A 587 41.87 -86.76 30.32
CA SER A 587 42.67 -87.20 29.14
C SER A 587 41.87 -87.57 27.86
N GLU A 588 42.25 -87.22 26.62
CA GLU A 588 43.52 -86.83 25.98
C GLU A 588 43.30 -85.85 24.78
N ASN A 589 44.41 -85.18 24.43
CA ASN A 589 44.75 -84.31 23.29
C ASN A 589 44.47 -82.82 23.35
#